data_AF-A0AAN9F9Y7-F1
#
_entry.id   AF-A0AAN9F9Y7-F1
#
_cell.length_a   1.000
_cell.length_b   1.000
_cell.length_c   1.000
_cell.angle_alpha   90.00
_cell.angle_beta   90.00
_cell.angle_gamma   90.00
#
_symmetry.space_group_name_H-M   'P 1'
#
loop_
_entity.id
_entity.type
_entity.pdbx_description
1 polymer ?
#
loop_
_entity_poly.entity_id
_entity_poly.type
_entity_poly.pdbx_seq_one_letter_code
_entity_poly.pdbx_strand_id
1 'polypeptide(L)'
;MTISMIMCRLTKPLIYVPRSGQKLNMRQIQKEKVVLVMGATATGKSRLSIDLATCFPSEIINSDKMQVYEGLDIVTNKIPNEEQHGVPHHLLGTHNPNTEFTANDFCDMSLASIDSIMGRDRLPIIVGGSNSYLEALIDDDDYKFRSRYDFCCLWVDVSLPFLHSYVAKRVDQMFDYGMLDELRPFFNSNGDYSRGIRKAIGVPEFDEYFRREAFVDEETKQSLLEDAINEMKVNTCKLAMKQLGKIHRLKNIKRWKIHRLDATPVFRKQGQEANEAWKKLVAEPSAMIVANFLYNTNTSTTPNVVSGSGLRMSPSKSVIAAAATC
;
A
#
# COMPACT_ATOMS: atom_id res chain seq x y z
N MET A 1 11.11 32.70 -63.36
CA MET A 1 10.02 32.61 -64.36
C MET A 1 10.27 31.30 -65.09
N THR A 2 9.44 30.26 -65.09
CA THR A 2 7.97 30.19 -65.09
C THR A 2 7.56 28.81 -64.55
N ILE A 3 6.44 28.75 -63.84
CA ILE A 3 5.87 27.61 -63.13
C ILE A 3 5.37 26.54 -64.12
N SER A 4 5.60 25.25 -63.83
CA SER A 4 4.80 24.15 -64.36
C SER A 4 4.54 23.11 -63.26
N MET A 5 3.27 22.95 -62.89
CA MET A 5 2.76 21.99 -61.92
C MET A 5 2.70 20.60 -62.54
N ILE A 6 3.45 19.64 -61.99
CA ILE A 6 3.28 18.22 -62.29
C ILE A 6 2.47 17.61 -61.14
N MET A 7 1.20 17.29 -61.42
CA MET A 7 0.40 16.41 -60.57
C MET A 7 0.88 14.96 -60.74
N CYS A 8 1.63 14.45 -59.76
CA CYS A 8 2.00 13.05 -59.70
C CYS A 8 0.84 12.25 -59.09
N ARG A 9 0.32 11.29 -59.86
CA ARG A 9 -0.80 10.41 -59.53
C ARG A 9 -0.43 9.51 -58.34
N LEU A 10 -1.14 9.65 -57.21
CA LEU A 10 -1.09 8.70 -56.12
C LEU A 10 -1.70 7.36 -56.57
N THR A 11 -0.90 6.30 -56.51
CA THR A 11 -1.28 4.91 -56.73
C THR A 11 -2.29 4.46 -55.67
N LYS A 12 -3.38 3.81 -56.11
CA LYS A 12 -4.37 3.19 -55.21
C LYS A 12 -3.73 2.01 -54.47
N PRO A 13 -3.94 1.83 -53.15
CA PRO A 13 -3.47 0.66 -52.44
C PRO A 13 -4.19 -0.61 -52.92
N LEU A 14 -3.41 -1.70 -53.06
CA LEU A 14 -3.76 -3.01 -53.63
C LEU A 14 -4.58 -3.92 -52.69
N ILE A 15 -5.15 -3.40 -51.61
CA ILE A 15 -5.92 -4.19 -50.65
C ILE A 15 -7.25 -3.49 -50.36
N TYR A 16 -8.32 -4.06 -50.91
CA TYR A 16 -9.70 -3.70 -50.60
C TYR A 16 -10.13 -4.44 -49.32
N VAL A 17 -10.30 -3.72 -48.22
CA VAL A 17 -10.91 -4.27 -47.00
C VAL A 17 -12.42 -4.05 -47.10
N PRO A 18 -13.26 -5.11 -47.14
CA PRO A 18 -14.69 -4.94 -47.26
C PRO A 18 -15.26 -4.32 -45.97
N ARG A 19 -16.01 -3.23 -46.11
CA ARG A 19 -16.87 -2.69 -45.06
C ARG A 19 -18.10 -3.59 -44.92
N SER A 20 -17.92 -4.77 -44.32
CA SER A 20 -19.04 -5.55 -43.79
C SER A 20 -19.10 -5.34 -42.28
N GLY A 21 -20.15 -4.66 -41.84
CA GLY A 21 -20.42 -4.42 -40.42
C GLY A 21 -20.59 -5.72 -39.66
N GLN A 22 -19.55 -6.11 -38.95
CA GLN A 22 -19.68 -6.69 -37.62
C GLN A 22 -18.99 -5.71 -36.69
N LYS A 23 -19.76 -5.02 -35.86
CA LYS A 23 -19.21 -4.45 -34.63
C LYS A 23 -18.59 -5.64 -33.91
N LEU A 24 -17.27 -5.76 -33.95
CA LEU A 24 -16.54 -6.56 -32.99
C LEU A 24 -16.99 -6.02 -31.64
N ASN A 25 -17.90 -6.76 -31.03
CA ASN A 25 -18.37 -6.49 -29.70
C ASN A 25 -17.17 -6.88 -28.82
N MET A 26 -16.19 -5.98 -28.70
CA MET A 26 -15.20 -6.07 -27.64
C MET A 26 -16.03 -6.00 -26.36
N ARG A 27 -16.41 -7.17 -25.85
CA ARG A 27 -16.81 -7.29 -24.45
C ARG A 27 -15.66 -6.64 -23.69
N GLN A 28 -15.89 -5.47 -23.11
CA GLN A 28 -14.94 -4.93 -22.14
C GLN A 28 -14.75 -6.04 -21.13
N ILE A 29 -13.56 -6.65 -21.12
CA ILE A 29 -13.19 -7.61 -20.10
C ILE A 29 -13.30 -6.83 -18.80
N GLN A 30 -14.25 -7.24 -17.96
CA GLN A 30 -14.45 -6.61 -16.67
C GLN A 30 -13.21 -6.94 -15.84
N LYS A 31 -12.39 -5.92 -15.59
CA LYS A 31 -11.19 -6.07 -14.79
C LYS A 31 -11.55 -6.31 -13.33
N GLU A 32 -10.80 -7.19 -12.71
CA GLU A 32 -10.94 -7.48 -11.30
C GLU A 32 -10.44 -6.31 -10.45
N LYS A 33 -10.86 -6.23 -9.19
CA LYS A 33 -10.73 -5.04 -8.35
C LYS A 33 -9.70 -5.26 -7.25
N VAL A 34 -8.71 -4.38 -7.16
CA VAL A 34 -7.68 -4.39 -6.10
C VAL A 34 -7.70 -3.06 -5.35
N VAL A 35 -7.59 -3.08 -4.02
CA VAL A 35 -7.45 -1.86 -3.21
C VAL A 35 -6.01 -1.71 -2.74
N LEU A 36 -5.50 -0.48 -2.74
CA LEU A 36 -4.18 -0.13 -2.23
C LEU A 36 -4.33 0.84 -1.07
N VAL A 37 -3.67 0.56 0.05
CA VAL A 37 -3.55 1.45 1.20
C VAL A 37 -2.09 1.87 1.35
N MET A 38 -1.82 3.12 1.00
CA MET A 38 -0.48 3.71 1.00
C MET A 38 -0.39 4.88 1.99
N GLY A 39 0.85 5.29 2.29
CA GLY A 39 1.13 6.34 3.27
C GLY A 39 2.53 6.19 3.85
N ALA A 40 3.00 7.22 4.54
CA ALA A 40 4.26 7.15 5.27
C ALA A 40 4.18 6.12 6.41
N THR A 41 5.32 5.72 6.96
CA THR A 41 5.36 4.90 8.18
C THR A 41 4.60 5.60 9.31
N ALA A 42 4.02 4.80 10.22
CA ALA A 42 3.25 5.27 11.36
C ALA A 42 1.98 6.11 11.07
N THR A 43 1.49 6.21 9.83
CA THR A 43 0.24 6.94 9.52
C THR A 43 -1.06 6.16 9.80
N GLY A 44 -0.99 4.90 10.24
CA GLY A 44 -2.17 4.07 10.55
C GLY A 44 -2.67 3.17 9.41
N LYS A 45 -1.84 2.86 8.41
CA LYS A 45 -2.22 2.01 7.26
C LYS A 45 -2.78 0.64 7.66
N SER A 46 -2.13 -0.06 8.59
CA SER A 46 -2.57 -1.38 9.04
C SER A 46 -3.91 -1.30 9.78
N ARG A 47 -4.10 -0.27 10.61
CA ARG A 47 -5.40 0.00 11.25
C ARG A 47 -6.50 0.15 10.20
N LEU A 48 -6.26 0.97 9.16
CA LEU A 48 -7.25 1.17 8.11
C LEU A 48 -7.56 -0.12 7.33
N SER A 49 -6.56 -0.96 7.05
CA SER A 49 -6.81 -2.21 6.33
C SER A 49 -7.66 -3.18 7.12
N ILE A 50 -7.51 -3.21 8.45
CA ILE A 50 -8.38 -4.02 9.31
C ILE A 50 -9.79 -3.43 9.37
N ASP A 51 -9.93 -2.10 9.51
CA ASP A 51 -11.24 -1.44 9.45
C ASP A 51 -11.97 -1.78 8.14
N LEU A 52 -11.27 -1.73 7.00
CA LEU A 52 -11.84 -2.12 5.71
C LEU A 52 -12.22 -3.60 5.67
N ALA A 53 -11.45 -4.48 6.29
CA ALA A 53 -11.76 -5.91 6.36
C ALA A 53 -13.00 -6.24 7.20
N THR A 54 -13.41 -5.34 8.10
CA THR A 54 -14.70 -5.47 8.80
C THR A 54 -15.90 -5.13 7.91
N CYS A 55 -15.72 -4.28 6.90
CA CYS A 55 -16.79 -3.84 6.01
C CYS A 55 -16.82 -4.61 4.67
N PHE A 56 -15.68 -5.18 4.24
CA PHE A 56 -15.55 -5.95 3.01
C PHE A 56 -14.85 -7.30 3.28
N PRO A 57 -15.42 -8.44 2.83
CA PRO A 57 -14.73 -9.73 2.89
C PRO A 57 -13.41 -9.64 2.12
N SER A 58 -12.30 -9.53 2.85
CA SER A 58 -11.00 -9.18 2.25
C SER A 58 -9.86 -9.92 2.93
N GLU A 59 -8.70 -9.88 2.28
CA GLU A 59 -7.43 -10.37 2.79
C GLU A 59 -6.34 -9.33 2.45
N ILE A 60 -5.31 -9.26 3.28
CA ILE A 60 -4.29 -8.22 3.21
C ILE A 60 -3.01 -8.77 2.58
N ILE A 61 -2.44 -8.04 1.62
CA ILE A 61 -1.11 -8.32 1.07
C ILE A 61 -0.16 -7.23 1.56
N ASN A 62 0.85 -7.61 2.34
CA ASN A 62 1.88 -6.68 2.78
C ASN A 62 2.77 -6.24 1.60
N SER A 63 3.05 -4.93 1.55
CA SER A 63 3.95 -4.29 0.58
C SER A 63 5.02 -3.45 1.28
N ASP A 64 5.29 -3.68 2.57
CA ASP A 64 6.48 -3.16 3.23
C ASP A 64 7.65 -4.13 3.07
N LYS A 65 8.79 -3.65 2.53
CA LYS A 65 9.94 -4.52 2.22
C LYS A 65 10.55 -5.14 3.47
N MET A 66 10.46 -4.48 4.62
CA MET A 66 11.08 -5.00 5.84
C MET A 66 10.15 -5.98 6.56
N GLN A 67 8.83 -5.79 6.41
CA GLN A 67 7.84 -6.65 7.06
C GLN A 67 7.64 -8.00 6.35
N VAL A 68 8.22 -8.21 5.16
CA VAL A 68 8.16 -9.50 4.47
C VAL A 68 8.93 -10.61 5.19
N TYR A 69 9.98 -10.24 5.93
CA TYR A 69 10.89 -11.17 6.57
C TYR A 69 10.39 -11.65 7.94
N GLU A 70 10.71 -12.89 8.28
CA GLU A 70 10.51 -13.48 9.61
C GLU A 70 11.32 -12.74 10.69
N GLY A 71 10.75 -12.58 11.88
CA GLY A 71 11.40 -11.91 13.01
C GLY A 71 11.54 -10.40 12.84
N LEU A 72 12.17 -9.74 13.82
CA LEU A 72 12.19 -8.28 13.96
C LEU A 72 10.78 -7.66 13.91
N ASP A 73 9.79 -8.28 14.55
CA ASP A 73 8.39 -7.89 14.50
C ASP A 73 8.15 -6.53 15.17
N ILE A 74 8.82 -6.25 16.30
CA ILE A 74 8.79 -4.96 16.98
C ILE A 74 9.48 -3.91 16.10
N VAL A 75 10.75 -4.14 15.72
CA VAL A 75 11.59 -3.21 14.93
C VAL A 75 10.95 -2.84 13.60
N THR A 76 10.43 -3.85 12.87
CA THR A 76 9.75 -3.64 11.58
C THR A 76 8.29 -3.23 11.73
N ASN A 77 7.78 -3.19 12.97
CA ASN A 77 6.42 -2.82 13.34
C ASN A 77 5.37 -3.60 12.55
N LYS A 78 5.49 -4.93 12.57
CA LYS A 78 4.42 -5.79 12.07
C LYS A 78 3.19 -5.60 12.97
N ILE A 79 2.01 -5.74 12.37
CA ILE A 79 0.77 -5.71 13.15
C ILE A 79 0.69 -6.99 14.00
N PRO A 80 0.52 -6.89 15.33
CA PRO A 80 0.38 -8.07 16.20
C PRO A 80 -0.81 -8.94 15.79
N ASN A 81 -0.73 -10.25 16.01
CA ASN A 81 -1.79 -11.18 15.61
C ASN A 81 -3.16 -10.85 16.25
N GLU A 82 -3.14 -10.30 17.47
CA GLU A 82 -4.33 -9.87 18.20
C GLU A 82 -5.03 -8.70 17.51
N GLU A 83 -4.25 -7.75 16.95
CA GLU A 83 -4.76 -6.58 16.22
C GLU A 83 -5.14 -6.91 14.77
N GLN A 84 -4.69 -8.05 14.23
CA GLN A 84 -5.12 -8.52 12.91
C GLN A 84 -6.59 -8.98 12.91
N HIS A 85 -7.21 -9.21 14.07
CA HIS A 85 -8.62 -9.62 14.20
C HIS A 85 -9.01 -10.81 13.30
N GLY A 86 -8.08 -11.75 13.09
CA GLY A 86 -8.28 -12.95 12.27
C GLY A 86 -8.30 -12.69 10.75
N VAL A 87 -8.01 -11.48 10.30
CA VAL A 87 -7.90 -11.16 8.87
C VAL A 87 -6.63 -11.81 8.30
N PRO A 88 -6.73 -12.63 7.24
CA PRO A 88 -5.56 -13.25 6.63
C PRO A 88 -4.59 -12.22 6.06
N HIS A 89 -3.29 -12.40 6.35
CA HIS A 89 -2.20 -11.59 5.82
C HIS A 89 -1.26 -12.44 4.95
N HIS A 90 -0.88 -11.89 3.80
CA HIS A 90 0.07 -12.45 2.85
C HIS A 90 1.33 -11.60 2.83
N LEU A 91 2.49 -12.22 2.59
CA LEU A 91 3.79 -11.54 2.51
C LEU A 91 4.18 -10.76 3.78
N LEU A 92 3.67 -11.18 4.93
CA LEU A 92 3.95 -10.58 6.24
C LEU A 92 4.67 -11.63 7.10
N GLY A 93 5.96 -11.45 7.34
CA GLY A 93 6.74 -12.37 8.17
C GLY A 93 6.88 -13.78 7.60
N THR A 94 7.03 -13.91 6.28
CA THR A 94 7.01 -15.22 5.58
C THR A 94 8.32 -15.55 4.86
N HIS A 95 9.26 -14.60 4.80
CA HIS A 95 10.48 -14.75 4.02
C HIS A 95 11.72 -14.87 4.92
N ASN A 96 12.70 -15.65 4.45
CA ASN A 96 13.91 -15.90 5.23
C ASN A 96 14.72 -14.60 5.42
N PRO A 97 15.13 -14.25 6.65
CA PRO A 97 15.90 -13.04 6.95
C PRO A 97 17.23 -12.89 6.21
N ASN A 98 17.82 -14.01 5.78
CA ASN A 98 19.15 -14.07 5.17
C ASN A 98 19.11 -14.09 3.63
N THR A 99 17.93 -14.06 3.02
CA THR A 99 17.76 -13.95 1.57
C THR A 99 17.37 -12.52 1.19
N GLU A 100 17.64 -12.13 -0.06
CA GLU A 100 17.18 -10.83 -0.57
C GLU A 100 15.78 -10.98 -1.16
N PHE A 101 14.86 -10.09 -0.78
CA PHE A 101 13.54 -10.00 -1.36
C PHE A 101 13.46 -8.84 -2.36
N THR A 102 13.36 -9.15 -3.66
CA THR A 102 13.42 -8.17 -4.73
C THR A 102 12.04 -7.60 -5.10
N ALA A 103 12.02 -6.57 -5.94
CA ALA A 103 10.76 -6.05 -6.49
C ALA A 103 10.07 -7.06 -7.43
N ASN A 104 10.84 -7.91 -8.13
CA ASN A 104 10.26 -8.94 -8.99
C ASN A 104 9.60 -10.03 -8.15
N ASP A 105 10.27 -10.47 -7.06
CA ASP A 105 9.67 -11.42 -6.11
C ASP A 105 8.36 -10.88 -5.54
N PHE A 106 8.35 -9.60 -5.15
CA PHE A 106 7.13 -8.93 -4.72
C PHE A 106 6.03 -8.98 -5.78
N CYS A 107 6.35 -8.66 -7.04
CA CYS A 107 5.37 -8.65 -8.13
C CYS A 107 4.76 -10.04 -8.34
N ASP A 108 5.61 -11.06 -8.49
CA ASP A 108 5.17 -12.43 -8.78
C ASP A 108 4.33 -12.99 -7.63
N MET A 109 4.80 -12.83 -6.39
CA MET A 109 4.09 -13.33 -5.22
C MET A 109 2.80 -12.54 -4.93
N SER A 110 2.78 -11.23 -5.20
CA SER A 110 1.57 -10.41 -5.04
C SER A 110 0.51 -10.79 -6.07
N LEU A 111 0.89 -11.01 -7.33
CA LEU A 111 -0.03 -11.47 -8.38
C LEU A 111 -0.63 -12.83 -8.03
N ALA A 112 0.20 -13.78 -7.55
CA ALA A 112 -0.28 -15.07 -7.09
C ALA A 112 -1.22 -14.96 -5.87
N SER A 113 -0.91 -14.06 -4.94
CA SER A 113 -1.77 -13.80 -3.77
C SER A 113 -3.10 -13.19 -4.18
N ILE A 114 -3.11 -12.22 -5.11
CA ILE A 114 -4.32 -11.64 -5.68
C ILE A 114 -5.21 -12.74 -6.28
N ASP A 115 -4.64 -13.59 -7.14
CA ASP A 115 -5.36 -14.70 -7.78
C ASP A 115 -5.96 -15.65 -6.74
N SER A 116 -5.20 -15.99 -5.70
CA SER A 116 -5.66 -16.87 -4.64
C SER A 116 -6.78 -16.25 -3.79
N ILE A 117 -6.71 -14.95 -3.49
CA ILE A 117 -7.70 -14.24 -2.67
C ILE A 117 -9.01 -14.09 -3.46
N MET A 118 -8.92 -13.72 -4.74
CA MET A 118 -10.08 -13.58 -5.62
C MET A 118 -10.76 -14.94 -5.87
N GLY A 119 -9.99 -16.02 -5.99
CA GLY A 119 -10.52 -17.39 -6.06
C GLY A 119 -11.30 -17.84 -4.81
N ARG A 120 -11.17 -17.11 -3.68
CA ARG A 120 -11.96 -17.30 -2.46
C ARG A 120 -13.10 -16.27 -2.31
N ASP A 121 -13.45 -15.56 -3.39
CA ASP A 121 -14.46 -14.49 -3.43
C ASP A 121 -14.18 -13.35 -2.44
N ARG A 122 -12.90 -13.04 -2.21
CA ARG A 122 -12.46 -11.98 -1.30
C ARG A 122 -11.77 -10.86 -2.05
N LEU A 123 -11.80 -9.66 -1.47
CA LEU A 123 -11.13 -8.48 -1.99
C LEU A 123 -9.66 -8.46 -1.55
N PRO A 124 -8.69 -8.43 -2.49
CA PRO A 124 -7.30 -8.20 -2.13
C PRO A 124 -7.05 -6.72 -1.81
N ILE A 125 -6.49 -6.47 -0.62
CA ILE A 125 -6.06 -5.15 -0.16
C ILE A 125 -4.55 -5.15 0.02
N ILE A 126 -3.82 -4.41 -0.81
CA ILE A 126 -2.35 -4.28 -0.70
C ILE A 126 -2.02 -3.10 0.22
N VAL A 127 -1.25 -3.34 1.28
CA VAL A 127 -1.01 -2.37 2.36
C VAL A 127 0.48 -2.22 2.59
N GLY A 128 1.02 -1.00 2.67
CA GLY A 128 2.44 -0.83 3.00
C GLY A 128 3.04 0.53 2.67
N GLY A 129 4.28 0.74 3.12
CA GLY A 129 5.04 1.98 2.92
C GLY A 129 6.01 1.95 1.74
N SER A 130 6.21 0.80 1.10
CA SER A 130 7.24 0.66 0.06
C SER A 130 6.67 0.94 -1.33
N ASN A 131 6.41 2.21 -1.59
CA ASN A 131 5.81 2.70 -2.84
C ASN A 131 6.56 2.29 -4.12
N SER A 132 7.83 1.88 -4.04
CA SER A 132 8.55 1.30 -5.18
C SER A 132 8.05 -0.08 -5.58
N TYR A 133 7.58 -0.90 -4.62
CA TYR A 133 6.99 -2.20 -4.90
C TYR A 133 5.62 -2.04 -5.56
N LEU A 134 4.79 -1.13 -5.04
CA LEU A 134 3.52 -0.78 -5.68
C LEU A 134 3.73 -0.24 -7.10
N GLU A 135 4.74 0.63 -7.31
CA GLU A 135 5.06 1.13 -8.65
C GLU A 135 5.51 0.00 -9.58
N ALA A 136 6.40 -0.88 -9.13
CA ALA A 136 6.89 -2.01 -9.93
C ALA A 136 5.76 -2.99 -10.30
N LEU A 137 4.80 -3.21 -9.40
CA LEU A 137 3.65 -4.06 -9.64
C LEU A 137 2.66 -3.44 -10.63
N ILE A 138 2.39 -2.14 -10.53
CA ILE A 138 1.28 -1.49 -11.24
C ILE A 138 1.70 -0.86 -12.57
N ASP A 139 2.90 -0.28 -12.61
CA ASP A 139 3.46 0.35 -13.81
C ASP A 139 4.56 -0.55 -14.39
N ASP A 140 4.26 -1.85 -14.51
CA ASP A 140 5.14 -2.87 -15.10
C ASP A 140 5.20 -2.73 -16.64
N ASP A 141 6.37 -3.00 -17.22
CA ASP A 141 6.62 -2.82 -18.66
C ASP A 141 5.78 -3.79 -19.53
N ASP A 142 5.39 -4.93 -18.98
CA ASP A 142 4.59 -5.96 -19.65
C ASP A 142 3.07 -5.73 -19.51
N TYR A 143 2.65 -4.68 -18.78
CA TYR A 143 1.25 -4.37 -18.44
C TYR A 143 0.49 -5.56 -17.79
N LYS A 144 1.18 -6.47 -17.10
CA LYS A 144 0.60 -7.65 -16.45
C LYS A 144 -0.49 -7.27 -15.46
N PHE A 145 -0.24 -6.28 -14.60
CA PHE A 145 -1.23 -5.88 -13.61
C PHE A 145 -2.40 -5.14 -14.27
N ARG A 146 -2.09 -4.09 -15.05
CA ARG A 146 -3.10 -3.21 -15.64
C ARG A 146 -3.95 -3.89 -16.71
N SER A 147 -3.52 -4.99 -17.30
CA SER A 147 -4.34 -5.75 -18.25
C SER A 147 -5.46 -6.53 -17.56
N ARG A 148 -5.25 -6.96 -16.31
CA ARG A 148 -6.17 -7.80 -15.53
C ARG A 148 -6.98 -7.04 -14.47
N TYR A 149 -6.36 -6.04 -13.84
CA TYR A 149 -6.90 -5.39 -12.65
C TYR A 149 -7.16 -3.90 -12.87
N ASP A 150 -8.24 -3.43 -12.26
CA ASP A 150 -8.40 -2.03 -11.87
C ASP A 150 -7.98 -1.88 -10.40
N PHE A 151 -7.49 -0.71 -10.03
CA PHE A 151 -7.13 -0.43 -8.64
C PHE A 151 -7.75 0.85 -8.10
N CYS A 152 -8.04 0.84 -6.79
CA CYS A 152 -8.39 2.03 -6.01
C CYS A 152 -7.27 2.31 -5.01
N CYS A 153 -6.77 3.55 -4.99
CA CYS A 153 -5.65 3.92 -4.16
C CYS A 153 -6.07 4.89 -3.05
N LEU A 154 -5.94 4.46 -1.80
CA LEU A 154 -6.18 5.23 -0.59
C LEU A 154 -4.84 5.66 0.01
N TRP A 155 -4.67 6.96 0.26
CA TRP A 155 -3.48 7.50 0.89
C TRP A 155 -3.83 8.09 2.25
N VAL A 156 -3.35 7.44 3.32
CA VAL A 156 -3.44 7.97 4.69
C VAL A 156 -2.30 8.97 4.91
N ASP A 157 -2.67 10.26 4.96
CA ASP A 157 -1.76 11.40 5.05
C ASP A 157 -1.79 12.00 6.47
N VAL A 158 -0.63 12.39 6.96
CA VAL A 158 -0.46 13.07 8.25
C VAL A 158 0.60 14.15 8.04
N SER A 159 0.34 15.37 8.50
CA SER A 159 1.31 16.43 8.33
C SER A 159 2.61 16.17 9.11
N LEU A 160 3.74 16.49 8.48
CA LEU A 160 5.08 16.13 8.95
C LEU A 160 5.37 16.51 10.41
N PRO A 161 5.00 17.69 10.93
CA PRO A 161 5.30 18.04 12.32
C PRO A 161 4.66 17.07 13.33
N PHE A 162 3.42 16.65 13.09
CA PHE A 162 2.74 15.67 13.95
C PHE A 162 3.29 14.27 13.72
N LEU A 163 3.59 13.92 12.46
CA LEU A 163 4.16 12.61 12.14
C LEU A 163 5.54 12.41 12.79
N HIS A 164 6.41 13.41 12.78
CA HIS A 164 7.74 13.32 13.40
C HIS A 164 7.65 13.06 14.92
N SER A 165 6.79 13.80 15.62
CA SER A 165 6.59 13.60 17.06
C SER A 165 5.99 12.23 17.38
N TYR A 166 5.07 11.73 16.55
CA TYR A 166 4.48 10.40 16.71
C TYR A 166 5.49 9.29 16.43
N VAL A 167 6.29 9.42 15.36
CA VAL A 167 7.37 8.48 15.02
C VAL A 167 8.38 8.39 16.16
N ALA A 168 8.80 9.52 16.71
CA ALA A 168 9.75 9.53 17.82
C ALA A 168 9.22 8.77 19.05
N LYS A 169 7.99 9.09 19.47
CA LYS A 169 7.30 8.39 20.57
C LYS A 169 7.13 6.90 20.31
N ARG A 170 6.91 6.52 19.05
CA ARG A 170 6.77 5.11 18.69
C ARG A 170 8.09 4.35 18.84
N VAL A 171 9.22 4.97 18.51
CA VAL A 171 10.53 4.35 18.75
C VAL A 171 10.76 4.16 20.26
N ASP A 172 10.36 5.11 21.08
CA ASP A 172 10.41 4.97 22.55
C ASP A 172 9.56 3.76 23.00
N GLN A 173 8.33 3.64 22.50
CA GLN A 173 7.46 2.49 22.80
C GLN A 173 8.04 1.16 22.32
N MET A 174 8.68 1.13 21.14
CA MET A 174 9.34 -0.07 20.63
C MET A 174 10.43 -0.53 21.60
N PHE A 175 11.23 0.42 22.11
CA PHE A 175 12.24 0.13 23.12
C PHE A 175 11.60 -0.46 24.40
N ASP A 176 10.54 0.16 24.91
CA ASP A 176 9.80 -0.32 26.08
C ASP A 176 9.18 -1.72 25.89
N TYR A 177 8.85 -2.08 24.65
CA TYR A 177 8.33 -3.41 24.28
C TYR A 177 9.42 -4.47 24.07
N GLY A 178 10.70 -4.16 24.31
CA GLY A 178 11.79 -5.15 24.23
C GLY A 178 12.44 -5.20 22.85
N MET A 179 12.41 -4.11 22.08
CA MET A 179 13.13 -4.02 20.80
C MET A 179 14.61 -4.40 20.91
N LEU A 180 15.27 -4.08 22.02
CA LEU A 180 16.69 -4.41 22.21
C LEU A 180 16.94 -5.93 22.27
N ASP A 181 16.06 -6.66 22.95
CA ASP A 181 16.13 -8.12 23.02
C ASP A 181 15.81 -8.77 21.68
N GLU A 182 14.94 -8.15 20.88
CA GLU A 182 14.64 -8.58 19.52
C GLU A 182 15.83 -8.36 18.56
N LEU A 183 16.55 -7.25 18.71
CA LEU A 183 17.70 -6.90 17.86
C LEU A 183 18.94 -7.76 18.17
N ARG A 184 19.17 -8.10 19.43
CA ARG A 184 20.41 -8.75 19.87
C ARG A 184 20.73 -10.06 19.11
N PRO A 185 19.79 -10.98 18.83
CA PRO A 185 20.05 -12.18 18.03
C PRO A 185 20.38 -11.89 16.55
N PHE A 186 19.97 -10.74 16.03
CA PHE A 186 20.23 -10.35 14.64
C PHE A 186 21.57 -9.64 14.46
N PHE A 187 22.15 -9.13 15.54
CA PHE A 187 23.49 -8.57 15.53
C PHE A 187 24.52 -9.60 15.09
N ASN A 188 25.37 -9.22 14.15
CA ASN A 188 26.48 -10.04 13.70
C ASN A 188 27.67 -9.12 13.40
N SER A 189 28.75 -9.29 14.14
CA SER A 189 29.96 -8.45 13.99
C SER A 189 30.53 -8.47 12.58
N ASN A 190 30.30 -9.56 11.83
CA ASN A 190 30.75 -9.79 10.45
C ASN A 190 29.58 -9.79 9.45
N GLY A 191 28.39 -9.34 9.86
CA GLY A 191 27.20 -9.32 9.02
C GLY A 191 27.24 -8.23 7.94
N ASP A 192 26.67 -8.53 6.77
CA ASP A 192 26.41 -7.52 5.74
C ASP A 192 25.06 -6.83 6.03
N TYR A 193 25.11 -5.60 6.54
CA TYR A 193 23.92 -4.79 6.84
C TYR A 193 23.33 -4.10 5.59
N SER A 194 23.84 -4.38 4.39
CA SER A 194 23.30 -3.84 3.13
C SER A 194 22.23 -4.73 2.48
N ARG A 195 21.97 -5.91 3.05
CA ARG A 195 21.10 -6.96 2.48
C ARG A 195 19.99 -7.42 3.40
N GLY A 196 18.91 -7.91 2.80
CA GLY A 196 17.83 -8.60 3.51
C GLY A 196 17.16 -7.75 4.59
N ILE A 197 16.78 -8.41 5.69
CA ILE A 197 16.16 -7.77 6.84
C ILE A 197 17.12 -6.83 7.59
N ARG A 198 18.44 -7.03 7.45
CA ARG A 198 19.48 -6.27 8.19
C ARG A 198 19.54 -4.79 7.81
N LYS A 199 18.82 -4.40 6.76
CA LYS A 199 18.62 -3.01 6.32
C LYS A 199 17.52 -2.28 7.12
N ALA A 200 16.78 -2.99 7.97
CA ALA A 200 15.72 -2.41 8.77
C ALA A 200 16.29 -1.31 9.67
N ILE A 201 15.62 -0.16 9.69
CA ILE A 201 15.95 0.92 10.63
C ILE A 201 15.82 0.38 12.05
N GLY A 202 16.86 0.57 12.86
CA GLY A 202 17.06 -0.03 14.17
C GLY A 202 18.18 -1.07 14.17
N VAL A 203 18.44 -1.76 13.06
CA VAL A 203 19.53 -2.75 13.02
C VAL A 203 20.89 -2.06 12.87
N PRO A 204 21.15 -1.22 11.84
CA PRO A 204 22.43 -0.51 11.73
C PRO A 204 22.69 0.45 12.88
N GLU A 205 21.67 1.15 13.36
CA GLU A 205 21.78 2.17 14.41
C GLU A 205 22.27 1.60 15.75
N PHE A 206 21.99 0.32 16.03
CA PHE A 206 22.40 -0.35 17.27
C PHE A 206 23.71 -1.15 17.13
N ASP A 207 24.34 -1.17 15.95
CA ASP A 207 25.57 -1.96 15.72
C ASP A 207 26.71 -1.52 16.65
N GLU A 208 26.92 -0.21 16.84
CA GLU A 208 27.96 0.29 17.74
C GLU A 208 27.69 -0.08 19.20
N TYR A 209 26.43 0.05 19.64
CA TYR A 209 26.00 -0.33 20.98
C TYR A 209 26.34 -1.81 21.25
N PHE A 210 25.90 -2.73 20.38
CA PHE A 210 26.15 -4.16 20.58
C PHE A 210 27.63 -4.56 20.51
N ARG A 211 28.46 -3.85 19.73
CA ARG A 211 29.92 -4.09 19.71
C ARG A 211 30.60 -3.73 21.02
N ARG A 212 30.09 -2.71 21.71
CA ARG A 212 30.79 -2.08 22.84
C ARG A 212 30.17 -2.40 24.19
N GLU A 213 28.89 -2.83 24.25
CA GLU A 213 28.13 -3.01 25.51
C GLU A 213 28.81 -3.91 26.55
N ALA A 214 29.66 -4.86 26.12
CA ALA A 214 30.38 -5.77 27.02
C ALA A 214 31.72 -5.22 27.55
N PHE A 215 32.23 -4.12 27.01
CA PHE A 215 33.60 -3.63 27.25
C PHE A 215 33.66 -2.19 27.81
N VAL A 216 32.53 -1.53 27.97
CA VAL A 216 32.44 -0.14 28.45
C VAL A 216 31.76 -0.09 29.81
N ASP A 217 31.98 0.99 30.56
CA ASP A 217 31.26 1.27 31.81
C ASP A 217 29.77 1.57 31.56
N GLU A 218 28.96 1.52 32.61
CA GLU A 218 27.51 1.70 32.52
C GLU A 218 27.10 3.11 32.04
N GLU A 219 27.89 4.16 32.33
CA GLU A 219 27.60 5.51 31.86
C GLU A 219 27.78 5.61 30.33
N THR A 220 28.91 5.11 29.83
CA THR A 220 29.19 5.03 28.39
C THR A 220 28.18 4.13 27.67
N LYS A 221 27.80 3.00 28.27
CA LYS A 221 26.79 2.08 27.72
C LYS A 221 25.43 2.77 27.57
N GLN A 222 25.01 3.51 28.58
CA GLN A 222 23.76 4.26 28.54
C GLN A 222 23.80 5.36 27.47
N SER A 223 24.92 6.09 27.35
CA SER A 223 25.11 7.08 26.30
C SER A 223 25.00 6.48 24.89
N LEU A 224 25.67 5.35 24.63
CA LEU A 224 25.61 4.66 23.32
C LEU A 224 24.19 4.19 22.98
N LEU A 225 23.44 3.75 23.99
CA LEU A 225 22.06 3.33 23.82
C LEU A 225 21.15 4.50 23.44
N GLU A 226 21.30 5.63 24.14
CA GLU A 226 20.55 6.86 23.85
C GLU A 226 20.88 7.41 22.46
N ASP A 227 22.15 7.37 22.06
CA ASP A 227 22.58 7.78 20.72
C ASP A 227 21.95 6.90 19.63
N ALA A 228 21.96 5.58 19.80
CA ALA A 228 21.33 4.63 18.87
C ALA A 228 19.81 4.87 18.74
N ILE A 229 19.11 5.09 19.85
CA ILE A 229 17.67 5.42 19.87
C ILE A 229 17.42 6.74 19.13
N ASN A 230 18.22 7.76 19.38
CA ASN A 230 18.09 9.08 18.74
C ASN A 230 18.36 9.00 17.23
N GLU A 231 19.39 8.24 16.81
CA GLU A 231 19.66 8.02 15.40
C GLU A 231 18.48 7.30 14.72
N MET A 232 17.94 6.26 15.35
CA MET A 232 16.79 5.52 14.82
C MET A 232 15.56 6.43 14.63
N LYS A 233 15.27 7.33 15.59
CA LYS A 233 14.20 8.33 15.47
C LYS A 233 14.42 9.24 14.26
N VAL A 234 15.64 9.74 14.08
CA VAL A 234 16.01 10.61 12.96
C VAL A 234 15.86 9.88 11.62
N ASN A 235 16.38 8.65 11.51
CA ASN A 235 16.32 7.88 10.28
C ASN A 235 14.89 7.46 9.93
N THR A 236 14.04 7.17 10.93
CA THR A 236 12.61 6.89 10.71
C THR A 236 11.87 8.13 10.21
N CYS A 237 12.19 9.32 10.71
CA CYS A 237 11.64 10.58 10.18
C CYS A 237 12.08 10.83 8.73
N LYS A 238 13.37 10.62 8.41
CA LYS A 238 13.87 10.71 7.02
C LYS A 238 13.14 9.73 6.10
N LEU A 239 12.87 8.51 6.55
CA LEU A 239 12.08 7.53 5.80
C LEU A 239 10.67 8.04 5.51
N ALA A 240 9.96 8.56 6.51
CA ALA A 240 8.62 9.12 6.33
C ALA A 240 8.61 10.25 5.28
N MET A 241 9.59 11.15 5.32
CA MET A 241 9.75 12.23 4.33
C MET A 241 10.01 11.68 2.91
N LYS A 242 10.89 10.69 2.77
CA LYS A 242 11.17 10.05 1.47
C LYS A 242 9.94 9.35 0.91
N GLN A 243 9.19 8.63 1.75
CA GLN A 243 7.94 7.99 1.37
C GLN A 243 6.96 9.04 0.87
N LEU A 244 6.73 10.12 1.63
CA LEU A 244 5.85 11.21 1.23
C LEU A 244 6.24 11.82 -0.12
N GLY A 245 7.52 12.08 -0.36
CA GLY A 245 8.01 12.56 -1.66
C GLY A 245 7.71 11.59 -2.80
N LYS A 246 7.85 10.28 -2.56
CA LYS A 246 7.51 9.24 -3.55
C LYS A 246 6.01 9.19 -3.84
N ILE A 247 5.13 9.36 -2.85
CA ILE A 247 3.67 9.44 -3.03
C ILE A 247 3.30 10.64 -3.91
N HIS A 248 3.87 11.81 -3.62
CA HIS A 248 3.67 13.01 -4.44
C HIS A 248 4.11 12.78 -5.89
N ARG A 249 5.22 12.07 -6.11
CA ARG A 249 5.68 11.70 -7.45
C ARG A 249 4.70 10.77 -8.17
N LEU A 250 4.16 9.76 -7.48
CA LEU A 250 3.14 8.86 -8.06
C LEU A 250 1.86 9.63 -8.44
N LYS A 251 1.41 10.56 -7.59
CA LYS A 251 0.25 11.41 -7.85
C LYS A 251 0.48 12.37 -9.03
N ASN A 252 1.58 13.13 -8.98
CA ASN A 252 1.75 14.30 -9.84
C ASN A 252 2.44 13.98 -11.17
N ILE A 253 3.37 13.02 -11.18
CA ILE A 253 4.11 12.62 -12.38
C ILE A 253 3.44 11.41 -13.04
N LYS A 254 3.21 10.33 -12.29
CA LYS A 254 2.59 9.11 -12.83
C LYS A 254 1.06 9.23 -12.98
N ARG A 255 0.47 10.33 -12.49
CA ARG A 255 -0.98 10.62 -12.59
C ARG A 255 -1.86 9.53 -11.99
N TRP A 256 -1.38 8.83 -10.96
CA TRP A 256 -2.20 7.88 -10.23
C TRP A 256 -3.39 8.59 -9.58
N LYS A 257 -4.58 8.03 -9.72
CA LYS A 257 -5.78 8.50 -9.02
C LYS A 257 -5.70 8.05 -7.56
N ILE A 258 -5.21 8.95 -6.71
CA ILE A 258 -5.00 8.71 -5.28
C ILE A 258 -6.01 9.50 -4.46
N HIS A 259 -6.79 8.80 -3.64
CA HIS A 259 -7.74 9.37 -2.69
C HIS A 259 -7.03 9.66 -1.37
N ARG A 260 -6.79 10.95 -1.09
CA ARG A 260 -6.11 11.38 0.14
C ARG A 260 -7.09 11.44 1.32
N LEU A 261 -6.69 10.84 2.43
CA LEU A 261 -7.38 10.82 3.72
C LEU A 261 -6.48 11.55 4.73
N ASP A 262 -6.89 12.74 5.17
CA ASP A 262 -6.10 13.54 6.11
C ASP A 262 -6.37 13.09 7.55
N ALA A 263 -5.45 12.29 8.08
CA ALA A 263 -5.48 11.80 9.45
C ALA A 263 -4.83 12.79 10.45
N THR A 264 -4.33 13.95 10.01
CA THR A 264 -3.70 14.94 10.92
C THR A 264 -4.55 15.30 12.14
N PRO A 265 -5.88 15.53 12.02
CA PRO A 265 -6.71 15.85 13.19
C PRO A 265 -6.79 14.70 14.22
N VAL A 266 -6.64 13.45 13.78
CA VAL A 266 -6.62 12.28 14.65
C VAL A 266 -5.39 12.33 15.56
N PHE A 267 -4.23 12.67 15.00
CA PHE A 267 -2.95 12.73 15.70
C PHE A 267 -2.85 13.89 16.71
N ARG A 268 -3.83 14.80 16.71
CA ARG A 268 -3.97 15.87 17.73
C ARG A 268 -4.76 15.44 18.95
N LYS A 269 -5.44 14.30 18.89
CA LYS A 269 -6.34 13.78 19.91
C LYS A 269 -5.73 12.56 20.60
N GLN A 270 -6.33 12.16 21.71
CA GLN A 270 -5.93 10.95 22.46
C GLN A 270 -7.14 10.12 22.85
N GLY A 271 -6.91 8.83 23.14
CA GLY A 271 -7.93 7.92 23.64
C GLY A 271 -9.17 7.83 22.73
N GLN A 272 -10.35 7.88 23.36
CA GLN A 272 -11.63 7.75 22.67
C GLN A 272 -11.84 8.84 21.61
N GLU A 273 -11.46 10.08 21.88
CA GLU A 273 -11.62 11.17 20.89
C GLU A 273 -10.81 10.93 19.62
N ALA A 274 -9.60 10.34 19.75
CA ALA A 274 -8.80 9.97 18.58
C ALA A 274 -9.48 8.85 17.79
N ASN A 275 -10.07 7.87 18.46
CA ASN A 275 -10.78 6.77 17.80
C ASN A 275 -12.03 7.25 17.04
N GLU A 276 -12.81 8.16 17.64
CA GLU A 276 -13.97 8.77 16.98
C GLU A 276 -13.55 9.63 15.78
N ALA A 277 -12.46 10.42 15.93
CA ALA A 277 -11.91 11.20 14.83
C ALA A 277 -11.39 10.30 13.70
N TRP A 278 -10.72 9.20 14.02
CA TRP A 278 -10.24 8.22 13.05
C TRP A 278 -11.40 7.62 12.25
N LYS A 279 -12.45 7.18 12.95
CA LYS A 279 -13.64 6.61 12.33
C LYS A 279 -14.22 7.58 11.29
N LYS A 280 -14.53 8.81 11.73
CA LYS A 280 -15.19 9.84 10.91
C LYS A 280 -14.34 10.37 9.75
N LEU A 281 -13.03 10.52 9.95
CA LEU A 281 -12.15 11.22 9.00
C LEU A 281 -11.36 10.27 8.09
N VAL A 282 -11.19 9.01 8.49
CA VAL A 282 -10.35 8.04 7.79
C VAL A 282 -11.13 6.79 7.42
N ALA A 283 -11.72 6.08 8.39
CA ALA A 283 -12.35 4.79 8.12
C ALA A 283 -13.63 4.92 7.27
N GLU A 284 -14.61 5.72 7.69
CA GLU A 284 -15.89 5.91 6.99
C GLU A 284 -15.69 6.42 5.54
N PRO A 285 -14.88 7.49 5.30
CA PRO A 285 -14.65 7.95 3.94
C PRO A 285 -13.96 6.91 3.06
N SER A 286 -13.04 6.12 3.63
CA SER A 286 -12.36 5.03 2.92
C SER A 286 -13.33 3.94 2.50
N ALA A 287 -14.19 3.49 3.42
CA ALA A 287 -15.21 2.49 3.13
C ALA A 287 -16.15 2.96 2.01
N MET A 288 -16.57 4.23 2.04
CA MET A 288 -17.40 4.81 0.98
C MET A 288 -16.67 4.87 -0.38
N ILE A 289 -15.39 5.22 -0.41
CA ILE A 289 -14.59 5.23 -1.63
C ILE A 289 -14.46 3.81 -2.20
N VAL A 290 -14.17 2.82 -1.36
CA VAL A 290 -14.03 1.43 -1.76
C VAL A 290 -15.38 0.87 -2.24
N ALA A 291 -16.47 1.12 -1.52
CA ALA A 291 -17.81 0.70 -1.95
C ALA A 291 -18.17 1.27 -3.32
N ASN A 292 -17.90 2.56 -3.55
CA ASN A 292 -18.11 3.18 -4.86
C ASN A 292 -17.23 2.53 -5.94
N PHE A 293 -15.98 2.18 -5.64
CA PHE A 293 -15.09 1.52 -6.58
C PHE A 293 -15.54 0.09 -6.96
N LEU A 294 -16.08 -0.65 -5.99
CA LEU A 294 -16.55 -2.02 -6.20
C LEU A 294 -17.90 -2.08 -6.91
N TYR A 295 -18.84 -1.19 -6.54
CA TYR A 295 -20.25 -1.33 -6.92
C TYR A 295 -20.76 -0.27 -7.90
N ASN A 296 -20.13 0.89 -8.02
CA ASN A 296 -20.56 1.89 -9.00
C ASN A 296 -19.88 1.67 -10.35
N THR A 297 -20.43 0.75 -11.14
CA THR A 297 -20.21 0.73 -12.58
C THR A 297 -20.97 1.91 -13.20
N ASN A 298 -20.28 2.79 -13.93
CA ASN A 298 -20.85 3.91 -14.69
C ASN A 298 -22.22 3.57 -15.31
N THR A 299 -23.28 4.18 -14.79
CA THR A 299 -24.51 4.42 -15.54
C THR A 299 -24.22 5.45 -16.62
N SER A 300 -23.57 5.00 -17.69
CA SER A 300 -23.45 5.72 -18.96
C SER A 300 -24.23 4.96 -20.04
N THR A 301 -25.50 4.70 -19.77
CA THR A 301 -26.48 4.44 -20.84
C THR A 301 -27.47 5.58 -20.79
N THR A 302 -27.37 6.46 -21.77
CA THR A 302 -28.43 7.40 -22.15
C THR A 302 -29.78 6.68 -22.10
N PRO A 303 -30.82 7.22 -21.45
CA PRO A 303 -32.13 6.60 -21.44
C PRO A 303 -32.75 6.76 -22.83
N ASN A 304 -32.60 5.75 -23.69
CA ASN A 304 -33.55 5.55 -24.76
C ASN A 304 -34.82 5.02 -24.11
N VAL A 305 -35.82 5.88 -24.06
CA VAL A 305 -37.21 5.55 -23.76
C VAL A 305 -37.66 4.45 -24.71
N VAL A 306 -37.80 3.22 -24.20
CA VAL A 306 -38.72 2.23 -24.77
C VAL A 306 -39.37 1.50 -23.60
N SER A 307 -40.67 1.71 -23.46
CA SER A 307 -41.56 1.00 -22.56
C SER A 307 -41.55 -0.50 -22.86
N GLY A 308 -41.21 -1.31 -21.87
CA GLY A 308 -41.30 -2.77 -21.96
C GLY A 308 -41.16 -3.39 -20.57
N SER A 309 -42.28 -3.81 -20.00
CA SER A 309 -42.40 -4.53 -18.74
C SER A 309 -41.57 -5.82 -18.73
N GLY A 310 -40.58 -5.90 -17.84
CA GLY A 310 -39.83 -7.11 -17.55
C GLY A 310 -39.10 -6.99 -16.22
N LEU A 311 -39.47 -7.83 -15.25
CA LEU A 311 -38.93 -7.87 -13.89
C LEU A 311 -37.39 -7.97 -13.91
N ARG A 312 -36.73 -6.97 -13.32
CA ARG A 312 -35.31 -7.00 -12.95
C ARG A 312 -35.23 -6.87 -11.44
N MET A 313 -34.68 -7.89 -10.78
CA MET A 313 -34.35 -7.81 -9.35
C MET A 313 -33.32 -6.70 -9.14
N SER A 314 -33.67 -5.75 -8.27
CA SER A 314 -32.80 -4.68 -7.82
C SER A 314 -31.85 -5.18 -6.72
N PRO A 315 -30.62 -4.65 -6.61
CA PRO A 315 -29.80 -4.90 -5.44
C PRO A 315 -30.47 -4.25 -4.22
N SER A 316 -30.53 -4.96 -3.10
CA SER A 316 -31.16 -4.46 -1.88
C SER A 316 -30.42 -3.25 -1.34
N LYS A 317 -31.17 -2.21 -0.93
CA LYS A 317 -30.69 -1.00 -0.25
C LYS A 317 -29.91 -1.26 1.06
N SER A 318 -29.73 -2.52 1.46
CA SER A 318 -29.07 -2.93 2.70
C SER A 318 -27.54 -2.81 2.65
N VAL A 319 -26.89 -2.95 1.49
CA VAL A 319 -25.41 -2.96 1.41
C VAL A 319 -24.82 -1.55 1.49
N ILE A 320 -25.49 -0.56 0.91
CA ILE A 320 -25.08 0.85 1.01
C ILE A 320 -25.31 1.39 2.43
N ALA A 321 -26.35 0.91 3.12
CA ALA A 321 -26.60 1.26 4.52
C ALA A 321 -25.54 0.65 5.47
N ALA A 322 -25.08 -0.58 5.20
CA ALA A 322 -24.03 -1.23 6.00
C ALA A 322 -22.65 -0.54 5.88
N ALA A 323 -22.32 0.02 4.71
CA ALA A 323 -21.11 0.81 4.53
C ALA A 323 -21.17 2.20 5.19
N ALA A 324 -22.36 2.67 5.58
CA ALA A 324 -22.57 3.96 6.26
C ALA A 324 -22.73 3.83 7.78
N THR A 325 -22.71 2.61 8.33
CA THR A 325 -22.73 2.33 9.78
C THR A 325 -21.41 1.77 10.33
N CYS A 326 -20.53 1.26 9.45
CA CYS A 326 -19.09 1.40 9.63
C CYS A 326 -18.75 2.91 9.63
#